data_AF-A0AAN8RAK3-F1
#
_entry.id   AF-A0AAN8RAK3-F1
#
_cell.length_a   1.000
_cell.length_b   1.000
_cell.length_c   1.000
_cell.angle_alpha   90.00
_cell.angle_beta   90.00
_cell.angle_gamma   90.00
#
_symmetry.space_group_name_H-M   'P 1'
#
loop_
_entity.id
_entity.type
_entity.pdbx_description
1 polymer ?
#
loop_
_entity_poly.entity_id
_entity_poly.type
_entity_poly.pdbx_seq_one_letter_code
_entity_poly.pdbx_strand_id
1 'polypeptide(L)'
;MLLHVFLADDDIRRVQIETLPETVDELKTVLKRKLILEDIPQGRTLDSLVEERKTFEDEIKKKKPDLKRIDSLMRSTFALRRQEIVENEPLVSDVKSKWPALFSQRQIAAEFMRLVSADLHKSLLDGLDRYVPRLLELYRAQGSRVTQLQHLLESLGVQNSNQNKRAAALLGLPHFMKEDPSNFIKFCQASDSKEGVVTGVDVGVLIVREDGEEAVLPNNVLDVSVILEGHIVLN
;
A
#
# COMPACT_ATOMS: atom_id res chain seq x y z
N MET A 1 -26.60 -11.34 -4.63
CA MET A 1 -25.71 -12.23 -5.40
C MET A 1 -24.26 -11.87 -5.12
N LEU A 2 -23.40 -12.86 -4.83
CA LEU A 2 -21.96 -12.65 -4.73
C LEU A 2 -21.31 -13.03 -6.06
N LEU A 3 -20.54 -12.10 -6.64
CA LEU A 3 -19.78 -12.32 -7.86
C LEU A 3 -18.30 -12.34 -7.52
N HIS A 4 -17.58 -13.30 -8.11
CA HIS A 4 -16.13 -13.25 -8.22
C HIS A 4 -15.82 -12.64 -9.58
N VAL A 5 -15.39 -11.38 -9.58
CA VAL A 5 -15.02 -10.66 -10.78
C VAL A 5 -13.52 -10.81 -10.96
N PHE A 6 -13.14 -11.52 -12.00
CA PHE A 6 -11.76 -11.65 -12.43
C PHE A 6 -11.45 -10.41 -13.27
N LEU A 7 -10.66 -9.50 -12.73
CA LEU A 7 -10.07 -8.41 -13.50
C LEU A 7 -8.80 -8.91 -14.20
N ALA A 8 -8.05 -9.78 -13.51
CA ALA A 8 -6.82 -10.44 -13.93
C ALA A 8 -6.78 -11.90 -13.42
N ASP A 9 -5.72 -12.65 -13.76
CA ASP A 9 -5.46 -14.00 -13.20
C ASP A 9 -5.21 -13.96 -11.67
N ASP A 10 -4.70 -12.84 -11.14
CA ASP A 10 -4.38 -12.62 -9.72
C ASP A 10 -5.26 -11.54 -9.03
N ASP A 11 -5.97 -10.68 -9.78
CA ASP A 11 -6.94 -9.69 -9.25
C ASP A 11 -8.38 -10.23 -9.34
N ILE A 12 -8.77 -11.01 -8.32
CA ILE A 12 -10.12 -11.53 -8.15
C ILE A 12 -10.85 -10.73 -7.08
N ARG A 13 -11.85 -9.94 -7.49
CA ARG A 13 -12.64 -9.11 -6.58
C ARG A 13 -13.98 -9.72 -6.27
N ARG A 14 -14.28 -9.82 -4.98
CA ARG A 14 -15.60 -10.20 -4.49
C ARG A 14 -16.52 -8.99 -4.53
N VAL A 15 -17.51 -9.02 -5.42
CA VAL A 15 -18.52 -7.97 -5.56
C VAL A 15 -19.87 -8.51 -5.09
N GLN A 16 -20.42 -7.89 -4.05
CA GLN A 16 -21.78 -8.17 -3.61
C GLN A 16 -22.76 -7.21 -4.31
N ILE A 17 -23.73 -7.80 -5.02
CA ILE A 17 -24.83 -7.08 -5.65
C ILE A 17 -26.13 -7.44 -4.91
N GLU A 18 -26.90 -6.44 -4.52
CA GLU A 18 -28.14 -6.59 -3.77
C GLU A 18 -29.30 -7.05 -4.67
N THR A 19 -29.37 -6.54 -5.90
CA THR A 19 -30.41 -6.85 -6.89
C THR A 19 -29.82 -7.41 -8.19
N LEU A 20 -30.50 -8.36 -8.83
CA LEU A 20 -30.06 -8.88 -10.13
C LEU A 20 -30.35 -7.84 -11.22
N PRO A 21 -29.34 -7.39 -12.00
CA PRO A 21 -29.56 -6.44 -13.11
C PRO A 21 -30.38 -7.08 -14.23
N GLU A 22 -31.19 -6.28 -14.93
CA GLU A 22 -32.07 -6.77 -16.01
C GLU A 22 -31.31 -6.98 -17.33
N THR A 23 -30.18 -6.28 -17.51
CA THR A 23 -29.36 -6.37 -18.72
C THR A 23 -27.86 -6.53 -18.41
N VAL A 24 -27.11 -7.00 -19.41
CA VAL A 24 -25.64 -7.08 -19.33
C VAL A 24 -25.01 -5.69 -19.17
N ASP A 25 -25.58 -4.66 -19.79
CA ASP A 25 -25.10 -3.29 -19.66
C ASP A 25 -25.31 -2.74 -18.25
N GLU A 26 -26.47 -3.00 -17.64
CA GLU A 26 -26.72 -2.65 -16.23
C GLU A 26 -25.76 -3.41 -15.30
N LEU A 27 -25.52 -4.69 -15.54
CA LEU A 27 -24.53 -5.46 -14.78
C LEU A 27 -23.13 -4.84 -14.93
N LYS A 28 -22.74 -4.45 -16.14
CA LYS A 28 -21.46 -3.77 -16.40
C LYS A 28 -21.38 -2.44 -15.66
N THR A 29 -22.44 -1.64 -15.63
CA THR A 29 -22.49 -0.38 -14.86
C THR A 29 -22.39 -0.63 -13.36
N VAL A 30 -23.07 -1.64 -12.83
CA VAL A 30 -23.00 -2.02 -11.42
C VAL A 30 -21.59 -2.46 -11.05
N LEU A 31 -20.96 -3.30 -11.88
CA LEU A 31 -19.59 -3.77 -11.68
C LEU A 31 -18.59 -2.61 -11.76
N LYS A 32 -18.66 -1.76 -12.79
CA LYS A 32 -17.82 -0.56 -12.90
C LYS A 32 -17.91 0.32 -11.66
N ARG A 33 -19.12 0.59 -11.17
CA ARG A 33 -19.35 1.38 -9.96
C ARG A 33 -18.77 0.72 -8.71
N LYS A 34 -19.04 -0.57 -8.51
CA LYS A 34 -18.58 -1.33 -7.33
C LYS A 34 -17.06 -1.54 -7.32
N LEU A 35 -16.42 -1.58 -8.49
CA LEU A 35 -14.99 -1.76 -8.67
C LEU A 35 -14.23 -0.43 -8.82
N ILE A 36 -14.95 0.70 -8.79
CA ILE A 36 -14.40 2.05 -8.97
C ILE A 36 -13.55 2.11 -10.26
N LEU A 37 -14.15 1.61 -11.34
CA LEU A 37 -13.70 1.84 -12.70
C LEU A 37 -14.40 3.12 -13.15
N GLU A 38 -13.74 4.27 -12.96
CA GLU A 38 -14.30 5.56 -13.37
C GLU A 38 -14.32 5.66 -14.90
N ASP A 39 -15.50 5.93 -15.45
CA ASP A 39 -15.62 6.35 -16.84
C ASP A 39 -14.99 7.74 -17.03
N ILE A 40 -14.53 8.03 -18.25
CA ILE A 40 -14.02 9.36 -18.61
C ILE A 40 -15.10 10.41 -18.27
N PRO A 41 -14.78 11.46 -17.48
CA PRO A 41 -15.77 12.44 -17.05
C PRO A 41 -16.52 13.08 -18.22
N GLN A 42 -17.81 13.40 -18.04
CA GLN A 42 -18.62 14.03 -19.08
C GLN A 42 -17.96 15.32 -19.60
N GLY A 43 -17.86 15.44 -20.92
CA GLY A 43 -17.18 16.56 -21.60
C GLY A 43 -15.66 16.42 -21.74
N ARG A 44 -15.07 15.33 -21.24
CA ARG A 44 -13.67 14.96 -21.49
C ARG A 44 -13.59 13.87 -22.56
N THR A 45 -12.45 13.81 -23.24
CA THR A 45 -12.08 12.70 -24.13
C THR A 45 -10.80 12.03 -23.64
N LEU A 46 -10.52 10.81 -24.11
CA LEU A 46 -9.27 10.12 -23.80
C LEU A 46 -8.06 10.98 -24.22
N ASP A 47 -8.10 11.54 -25.42
CA ASP A 47 -7.06 12.44 -25.94
C ASP A 47 -6.84 13.63 -25.00
N SER A 48 -7.91 14.25 -24.49
CA SER A 48 -7.78 15.37 -23.55
C SER A 48 -7.08 14.98 -22.25
N LEU A 49 -7.33 13.76 -21.74
CA LEU A 49 -6.67 13.25 -20.53
C LEU A 49 -5.20 12.88 -20.81
N VAL A 50 -4.89 12.38 -22.01
CA VAL A 50 -3.51 12.12 -22.45
C VAL A 50 -2.71 13.42 -22.55
N GLU A 51 -3.30 14.50 -23.06
CA GLU A 51 -2.65 15.83 -23.06
C GLU A 51 -2.45 16.38 -21.65
N GLU A 52 -3.39 16.14 -20.73
CA GLU A 52 -3.18 16.47 -19.31
C GLU A 52 -2.07 15.64 -18.66
N ARG A 53 -1.93 14.35 -19.01
CA ARG A 53 -0.79 13.53 -18.56
C ARG A 53 0.53 14.12 -19.04
N LYS A 54 0.64 14.54 -20.31
CA LYS A 54 1.84 15.23 -20.83
C LYS A 54 2.13 16.51 -20.03
N THR A 55 1.11 17.29 -19.73
CA THR A 55 1.23 18.50 -18.89
C THR A 55 1.72 18.16 -17.48
N PHE A 56 1.27 17.04 -16.91
CA PHE A 56 1.74 16.53 -15.63
C PHE A 56 3.20 16.09 -15.69
N GLU A 57 3.60 15.34 -16.73
CA GLU A 57 4.98 14.90 -16.94
C GLU A 57 5.93 16.10 -17.03
N ASP A 58 5.53 17.17 -17.70
CA ASP A 58 6.30 18.41 -17.79
C ASP A 58 6.41 19.13 -16.43
N GLU A 59 5.33 19.14 -15.64
CA GLU A 59 5.30 19.79 -14.33
C GLU A 59 6.19 19.06 -13.31
N ILE A 60 6.10 17.74 -13.24
CA ILE A 60 6.82 16.96 -12.24
C ILE A 60 8.33 16.89 -12.50
N LYS A 61 8.77 17.07 -13.76
CA LYS A 61 10.19 17.13 -14.15
C LYS A 61 10.85 18.48 -13.83
N LYS A 62 10.09 19.50 -13.43
CA LYS A 62 10.67 20.81 -13.10
C LYS A 62 11.58 20.72 -11.88
N LYS A 63 12.62 21.57 -11.86
CA LYS A 63 13.51 21.73 -10.69
C LYS A 63 12.75 22.06 -9.40
N LYS A 64 11.63 22.78 -9.52
CA LYS A 64 10.71 23.11 -8.44
C LYS A 64 9.28 22.89 -8.92
N PRO A 65 8.73 21.67 -8.78
CA PRO A 65 7.37 21.37 -9.21
C PRO A 65 6.32 22.12 -8.39
N ASP A 66 5.25 22.60 -9.04
CA ASP A 66 4.08 23.13 -8.34
C ASP A 66 3.22 21.96 -7.83
N LEU A 67 3.30 21.69 -6.53
CA LEU A 67 2.57 20.60 -5.89
C LEU A 67 1.05 20.75 -6.00
N LYS A 68 0.51 21.97 -6.00
CA LYS A 68 -0.94 22.19 -6.15
C LYS A 68 -1.38 21.86 -7.57
N ARG A 69 -0.56 22.23 -8.55
CA ARG A 69 -0.80 21.87 -9.96
C ARG A 69 -0.70 20.36 -10.16
N ILE A 70 0.29 19.70 -9.56
CA ILE A 70 0.39 18.23 -9.58
C ILE A 70 -0.87 17.59 -8.96
N ASP A 71 -1.33 18.05 -7.80
CA ASP A 71 -2.54 17.50 -7.18
C ASP A 71 -3.76 17.66 -8.09
N SER A 72 -3.89 18.82 -8.76
CA SER A 72 -4.97 19.10 -9.69
C SER A 72 -4.92 18.17 -10.90
N LEU A 73 -3.74 18.01 -11.52
CA LEU A 73 -3.54 17.14 -12.68
C LEU A 73 -3.72 15.67 -12.32
N MET A 74 -3.23 15.24 -11.15
CA MET A 74 -3.48 13.89 -10.64
C MET A 74 -4.99 13.69 -10.48
N ARG A 75 -5.71 14.58 -9.79
CA ARG A 75 -7.16 14.47 -9.65
C ARG A 75 -7.89 14.38 -11.00
N SER A 76 -7.54 15.22 -11.97
CA SER A 76 -8.25 15.27 -13.25
C SER A 76 -7.99 14.06 -14.15
N THR A 77 -6.82 13.44 -14.03
CA THR A 77 -6.42 12.26 -14.82
C THR A 77 -6.66 10.93 -14.09
N PHE A 78 -7.44 10.93 -13.01
CA PHE A 78 -7.71 9.73 -12.22
C PHE A 78 -8.36 8.60 -13.03
N ALA A 79 -9.38 8.90 -13.82
CA ALA A 79 -10.03 7.92 -14.70
C ALA A 79 -9.03 7.28 -15.69
N LEU A 80 -8.19 8.09 -16.34
CA LEU A 80 -7.14 7.61 -17.24
C LEU A 80 -6.16 6.69 -16.51
N ARG A 81 -5.67 7.09 -15.33
CA ARG A 81 -4.76 6.25 -14.52
C ARG A 81 -5.39 4.91 -14.15
N ARG A 82 -6.63 4.92 -13.67
CA ARG A 82 -7.34 3.70 -13.28
C ARG A 82 -7.51 2.78 -14.46
N GLN A 83 -7.87 3.32 -15.61
CA GLN A 83 -7.95 2.58 -16.85
C GLN A 83 -6.58 1.98 -17.21
N GLU A 84 -5.53 2.80 -17.26
CA GLU A 84 -4.19 2.36 -17.65
C GLU A 84 -3.61 1.27 -16.73
N ILE A 85 -3.87 1.35 -15.43
CA ILE A 85 -3.33 0.42 -14.43
C ILE A 85 -4.17 -0.86 -14.34
N VAL A 86 -5.49 -0.76 -14.33
CA VAL A 86 -6.36 -1.95 -14.16
C VAL A 86 -6.56 -2.70 -15.46
N GLU A 87 -6.67 -2.02 -16.60
CA GLU A 87 -6.94 -2.71 -17.86
C GLU A 87 -5.67 -3.29 -18.50
N ASN A 88 -4.51 -2.67 -18.28
CA ASN A 88 -3.26 -3.11 -18.91
C ASN A 88 -2.32 -3.89 -17.99
N GLU A 89 -2.59 -3.90 -16.68
CA GLU A 89 -1.75 -4.56 -15.66
C GLU A 89 -0.24 -4.35 -15.88
N PRO A 90 0.22 -3.09 -16.01
CA PRO A 90 1.60 -2.81 -16.35
C PRO A 90 2.52 -3.10 -15.17
N LEU A 91 3.80 -3.37 -15.46
CA LEU A 91 4.84 -3.48 -14.44
C LEU A 91 4.91 -2.19 -13.59
N VAL A 92 5.31 -2.33 -12.33
CA VAL A 92 5.50 -1.21 -11.41
C VAL A 92 6.48 -0.18 -11.97
N SER A 93 7.50 -0.62 -12.71
CA SER A 93 8.44 0.27 -13.40
C SER A 93 7.75 1.17 -14.44
N ASP A 94 6.78 0.62 -15.17
CA ASP A 94 6.03 1.36 -16.19
C ASP A 94 5.04 2.35 -15.55
N VAL A 95 4.39 1.92 -14.46
CA VAL A 95 3.55 2.82 -13.65
C VAL A 95 4.38 3.96 -13.10
N LYS A 96 5.57 3.69 -12.57
CA LYS A 96 6.48 4.71 -12.03
C LYS A 96 7.00 5.68 -13.09
N SER A 97 7.23 5.19 -14.30
CA SER A 97 7.66 6.02 -15.43
C SER A 97 6.55 6.99 -15.88
N LYS A 98 5.31 6.48 -16.02
CA LYS A 98 4.15 7.29 -16.47
C LYS A 98 3.58 8.18 -15.37
N TRP A 99 3.54 7.67 -14.14
CA TRP A 99 2.88 8.31 -12.99
C TRP A 99 3.79 8.35 -11.76
N PRO A 100 4.97 8.98 -11.84
CA PRO A 100 5.95 9.00 -10.74
C PRO A 100 5.40 9.58 -9.44
N ALA A 101 4.38 10.44 -9.52
CA ALA A 101 3.75 11.01 -8.33
C ALA A 101 3.05 9.95 -7.46
N LEU A 102 2.57 8.83 -8.03
CA LEU A 102 2.01 7.69 -7.28
C LEU A 102 3.02 7.05 -6.32
N PHE A 103 4.30 7.36 -6.46
CA PHE A 103 5.39 6.88 -5.61
C PHE A 103 5.77 7.95 -4.58
N SER A 104 4.78 8.67 -4.08
CA SER A 104 4.91 9.63 -2.98
C SER A 104 3.79 9.43 -1.96
N GLN A 105 4.10 9.53 -0.67
CA GLN A 105 3.12 9.39 0.41
C GLN A 105 1.91 10.32 0.22
N ARG A 106 2.13 11.55 -0.26
CA ARG A 106 1.08 12.54 -0.53
C ARG A 106 0.07 12.02 -1.56
N GLN A 107 0.53 11.57 -2.73
CA GLN A 107 -0.41 11.13 -3.76
C GLN A 107 -1.00 9.76 -3.44
N ILE A 108 -0.28 8.86 -2.77
CA ILE A 108 -0.86 7.59 -2.34
C ILE A 108 -2.04 7.84 -1.41
N ALA A 109 -1.89 8.72 -0.42
CA ALA A 109 -2.99 9.10 0.44
C ALA A 109 -4.13 9.77 -0.34
N ALA A 110 -3.83 10.62 -1.32
CA ALA A 110 -4.82 11.27 -2.15
C ALA A 110 -5.57 10.30 -3.09
N GLU A 111 -4.88 9.30 -3.65
CA GLU A 111 -5.48 8.23 -4.44
C GLU A 111 -6.34 7.32 -3.60
N PHE A 112 -5.86 6.92 -2.44
CA PHE A 112 -6.63 6.12 -1.51
C PHE A 112 -7.92 6.84 -1.11
N MET A 113 -7.85 8.16 -0.85
CA MET A 113 -9.03 8.98 -0.60
C MET A 113 -10.00 8.99 -1.80
N ARG A 114 -9.50 9.12 -3.03
CA ARG A 114 -10.34 9.07 -4.25
C ARG A 114 -11.04 7.72 -4.40
N LEU A 115 -10.32 6.62 -4.13
CA LEU A 115 -10.83 5.26 -4.25
C LEU A 115 -11.81 4.89 -3.14
N VAL A 116 -11.42 5.10 -1.89
CA VAL A 116 -12.12 4.54 -0.72
C VAL A 116 -13.00 5.57 -0.02
N SER A 117 -12.88 6.86 -0.39
CA SER A 117 -13.54 7.98 0.30
C SER A 117 -13.22 8.01 1.81
N ALA A 118 -12.01 7.60 2.17
CA ALA A 118 -11.52 7.54 3.55
C ALA A 118 -10.08 8.07 3.65
N ASP A 119 -9.76 8.69 4.77
CA ASP A 119 -8.38 9.13 5.05
C ASP A 119 -7.49 7.92 5.36
N LEU A 120 -6.47 7.69 4.54
CA LEU A 120 -5.59 6.52 4.65
C LEU A 120 -4.94 6.41 6.03
N HIS A 121 -4.28 7.47 6.50
CA HIS A 121 -3.51 7.43 7.73
C HIS A 121 -4.42 7.29 8.95
N LYS A 122 -5.46 8.10 9.02
CA LYS A 122 -6.42 8.08 10.11
C LYS A 122 -7.15 6.75 10.18
N SER A 123 -7.69 6.26 9.06
CA SER A 123 -8.42 4.98 9.05
C SER A 123 -7.54 3.80 9.44
N LEU A 124 -6.30 3.76 8.96
CA LEU A 124 -5.32 2.73 9.32
C LEU A 124 -4.98 2.79 10.82
N LEU A 125 -4.64 3.97 11.35
CA LEU A 125 -4.24 4.13 12.75
C LEU A 125 -5.41 3.90 13.71
N ASP A 126 -6.60 4.45 13.43
CA ASP A 126 -7.80 4.24 14.24
C ASP A 126 -8.18 2.75 14.28
N GLY A 127 -8.05 2.06 13.15
CA GLY A 127 -8.26 0.62 13.04
C GLY A 127 -7.22 -0.16 13.85
N LEU A 128 -5.93 0.15 13.66
CA LEU A 128 -4.85 -0.53 14.36
C LEU A 128 -4.93 -0.33 15.87
N ASP A 129 -5.13 0.91 16.33
CA ASP A 129 -5.23 1.25 17.75
C ASP A 129 -6.39 0.54 18.45
N ARG A 130 -7.48 0.27 17.73
CA ARG A 130 -8.60 -0.52 18.25
C ARG A 130 -8.18 -1.97 18.57
N TYR A 131 -7.33 -2.57 17.76
CA TYR A 131 -6.98 -4.00 17.87
C TYR A 131 -5.67 -4.24 18.64
N VAL A 132 -4.77 -3.27 18.70
CA VAL A 132 -3.47 -3.37 19.39
C VAL A 132 -3.59 -3.94 20.81
N PRO A 133 -4.49 -3.46 21.71
CA PRO A 133 -4.57 -3.99 23.06
C PRO A 133 -4.85 -5.50 23.08
N ARG A 134 -5.80 -5.95 22.25
CA ARG A 134 -6.21 -7.35 22.19
C ARG A 134 -5.15 -8.24 21.56
N LEU A 135 -4.48 -7.76 20.50
CA LEU A 135 -3.37 -8.48 19.89
C LEU A 135 -2.24 -8.70 20.90
N LEU A 136 -1.85 -7.67 21.64
CA LEU A 136 -0.79 -7.78 22.65
C LEU A 136 -1.16 -8.72 23.80
N GLU A 137 -2.43 -8.77 24.22
CA GLU A 137 -2.90 -9.79 25.18
C GLU A 137 -2.76 -11.21 24.63
N LEU A 138 -3.16 -11.44 23.38
CA LEU A 138 -3.04 -12.74 22.72
C LEU A 138 -1.58 -13.16 22.58
N TYR A 139 -0.69 -12.24 22.24
CA TYR A 139 0.74 -12.51 22.14
C TYR A 139 1.32 -12.90 23.51
N ARG A 140 0.93 -12.22 24.60
CA ARG A 140 1.36 -12.59 25.97
C ARG A 140 0.89 -13.99 26.36
N ALA A 141 -0.34 -14.36 26.00
CA ALA A 141 -0.87 -15.70 26.26
C ALA A 141 -0.10 -16.81 25.52
N GLN A 142 0.55 -16.47 24.39
CA GLN A 142 1.34 -17.41 23.60
C GLN A 142 2.87 -17.22 23.73
N GLY A 143 3.34 -16.18 24.41
CA GLY A 143 4.75 -15.77 24.41
C GLY A 143 5.69 -16.88 24.86
N SER A 144 5.30 -17.67 25.87
CA SER A 144 6.12 -18.80 26.34
C SER A 144 6.26 -19.96 25.34
N ARG A 145 5.46 -19.98 24.27
CA ARG A 145 5.48 -21.00 23.21
C ARG A 145 6.11 -20.51 21.91
N VAL A 146 6.19 -19.19 21.71
CA VAL A 146 6.67 -18.57 20.47
C VAL A 146 7.75 -17.56 20.81
N THR A 147 9.00 -17.96 20.65
CA THR A 147 10.20 -17.20 21.04
C THR A 147 10.22 -15.79 20.44
N GLN A 148 9.79 -15.61 19.20
CA GLN A 148 9.73 -14.30 18.55
C GLN A 148 8.73 -13.36 19.23
N LEU A 149 7.56 -13.87 19.65
CA LEU A 149 6.59 -13.08 20.41
C LEU A 149 7.11 -12.73 21.79
N GLN A 150 7.84 -13.64 22.44
CA GLN A 150 8.49 -13.37 23.72
C GLN A 150 9.49 -12.21 23.61
N HIS A 151 10.46 -12.28 22.69
CA HIS A 151 11.46 -11.22 22.50
C HIS A 151 10.84 -9.87 22.14
N LEU A 152 9.77 -9.89 21.35
CA LEU A 152 9.01 -8.70 20.98
C LEU A 152 8.35 -8.05 22.21
N LEU A 153 7.75 -8.85 23.08
CA LEU A 153 7.10 -8.40 24.31
C LEU A 153 8.12 -7.92 25.36
N GLU A 154 9.27 -8.58 25.47
CA GLU A 154 10.39 -8.16 26.31
C GLU A 154 10.90 -6.78 25.88
N SER A 155 11.14 -6.60 24.57
CA SER A 155 11.55 -5.32 23.98
C SER A 155 10.51 -4.22 24.26
N LEU A 156 9.22 -4.55 24.17
CA LEU A 156 8.12 -3.60 24.44
C LEU A 156 8.05 -3.21 25.92
N GLY A 157 8.41 -4.12 26.83
CA GLY A 157 8.50 -3.86 28.27
C GLY A 157 9.53 -2.79 28.62
N VAL A 158 10.61 -2.69 27.83
CA VAL A 158 11.65 -1.66 28.01
C VAL A 158 11.18 -0.30 27.48
N GLN A 159 10.47 -0.26 26.35
CA GLN A 159 10.06 0.98 25.67
C GLN A 159 8.59 0.94 25.21
N ASN A 160 7.68 1.32 26.11
CA ASN A 160 6.24 1.16 25.95
C ASN A 160 5.52 2.35 25.28
N SER A 161 6.08 2.88 24.20
CA SER A 161 5.45 3.96 23.42
C SER A 161 4.26 3.45 22.59
N ASN A 162 3.33 4.33 22.20
CA ASN A 162 2.22 3.93 21.32
C ASN A 162 2.73 3.43 19.95
N GLN A 163 3.81 4.01 19.44
CA GLN A 163 4.45 3.56 18.20
C GLN A 163 5.03 2.15 18.35
N ASN A 164 5.70 1.86 19.47
CA ASN A 164 6.25 0.53 19.73
C ASN A 164 5.16 -0.51 19.96
N LYS A 165 4.03 -0.14 20.58
CA LYS A 165 2.86 -1.04 20.68
C LYS A 165 2.29 -1.39 19.31
N ARG A 166 2.17 -0.40 18.41
CA ARG A 166 1.71 -0.62 17.02
C ARG A 166 2.69 -1.49 16.24
N ALA A 167 3.98 -1.20 16.33
CA ALA A 167 5.03 -2.00 15.69
C ALA A 167 5.03 -3.44 16.23
N ALA A 168 4.94 -3.62 17.55
CA ALA A 168 4.82 -4.95 18.16
C ALA A 168 3.57 -5.69 17.70
N ALA A 169 2.43 -5.00 17.59
CA ALA A 169 1.20 -5.61 17.07
C ALA A 169 1.39 -6.12 15.64
N LEU A 170 2.01 -5.32 14.76
CA LEU A 170 2.24 -5.68 13.36
C LEU A 170 3.32 -6.77 13.18
N LEU A 171 4.48 -6.61 13.83
CA LEU A 171 5.60 -7.55 13.72
C LEU A 171 5.30 -8.91 14.37
N GLY A 172 4.45 -8.94 15.41
CA GLY A 172 4.04 -10.18 16.07
C GLY A 172 2.98 -10.97 15.28
N LEU A 173 2.23 -10.32 14.39
CA LEU A 173 1.06 -10.94 13.76
C LEU A 173 1.40 -12.21 12.95
N PRO A 174 2.43 -12.21 12.07
CA PRO A 174 2.81 -13.42 11.33
C PRO A 174 3.20 -14.57 12.28
N HIS A 175 3.99 -14.28 13.32
CA HIS A 175 4.40 -15.28 14.30
C HIS A 175 3.23 -15.87 15.08
N PHE A 176 2.24 -15.04 15.44
CA PHE A 176 1.02 -15.51 16.09
C PHE A 176 0.18 -16.40 15.16
N MET A 177 0.13 -16.07 13.87
CA MET A 177 -0.55 -16.84 12.82
C MET A 177 0.26 -18.08 12.37
N LYS A 178 1.50 -18.24 12.85
CA LYS A 178 2.46 -19.29 12.45
C LYS A 178 2.88 -19.19 10.98
N GLU A 179 2.94 -17.97 10.47
CA GLU A 179 3.44 -17.63 9.13
C GLU A 179 4.92 -17.23 9.21
N ASP A 180 5.65 -17.42 8.11
CA ASP A 180 7.01 -16.92 7.96
C ASP A 180 6.99 -15.50 7.39
N PRO A 181 7.39 -14.47 8.17
CA PRO A 181 7.41 -13.10 7.69
C PRO A 181 8.55 -12.82 6.71
N SER A 182 9.54 -13.72 6.57
CA SER A 182 10.77 -13.45 5.80
C SER A 182 10.53 -13.14 4.32
N ASN A 183 9.40 -13.59 3.75
CA ASN A 183 9.03 -13.29 2.37
C ASN A 183 8.50 -11.87 2.19
N PHE A 184 7.97 -11.25 3.24
CA PHE A 184 7.34 -9.92 3.19
C PHE A 184 8.12 -8.85 3.96
N ILE A 185 8.58 -9.14 5.18
CA ILE A 185 9.36 -8.23 6.03
C ILE A 185 10.83 -8.56 5.86
N LYS A 186 11.57 -7.64 5.22
CA LYS A 186 13.00 -7.72 5.04
C LYS A 186 13.72 -6.81 6.02
N PHE A 187 14.86 -7.26 6.52
CA PHE A 187 15.74 -6.47 7.37
C PHE A 187 17.10 -6.35 6.70
N CYS A 188 17.71 -5.16 6.77
CA CYS A 188 19.11 -4.97 6.43
C CYS A 188 19.73 -3.94 7.37
N GLN A 189 21.05 -4.00 7.52
CA GLN A 189 21.80 -2.97 8.23
C GLN A 189 22.06 -1.77 7.32
N ALA A 190 22.43 -0.63 7.90
CA ALA A 190 22.69 0.60 7.16
C ALA A 190 23.85 0.45 6.16
N SER A 191 24.83 -0.40 6.50
CA SER A 191 26.00 -0.70 5.69
C SER A 191 25.76 -1.76 4.60
N ASP A 192 24.64 -2.48 4.64
CA ASP A 192 24.34 -3.57 3.69
C ASP A 192 23.93 -3.06 2.30
N SER A 193 24.27 -3.82 1.25
CA SER A 193 23.65 -3.62 -0.07
C SER A 193 22.19 -4.07 -0.04
N LYS A 194 21.29 -3.17 -0.45
CA LYS A 194 19.85 -3.45 -0.53
C LYS A 194 19.47 -4.34 -1.73
N GLU A 195 20.33 -4.45 -2.75
CA GLU A 195 20.03 -5.09 -4.04
C GLU A 195 19.70 -6.59 -3.89
N GLY A 196 20.51 -7.31 -3.11
CA GLY A 196 20.29 -8.74 -2.85
C GLY A 196 19.07 -9.02 -1.97
N VAL A 197 18.66 -8.03 -1.16
CA VAL A 197 17.54 -8.17 -0.22
C VAL A 197 16.18 -8.01 -0.91
N VAL A 198 16.11 -7.14 -1.90
CA VAL A 198 14.87 -6.83 -2.64
C VAL A 198 14.64 -7.75 -3.83
N THR A 199 15.69 -8.37 -4.38
CA THR A 199 15.57 -9.23 -5.57
C THR A 199 14.60 -10.38 -5.33
N GLY A 200 13.63 -10.54 -6.24
CA GLY A 200 12.63 -11.62 -6.18
C GLY A 200 11.50 -11.42 -5.17
N VAL A 201 11.38 -10.22 -4.57
CA VAL A 201 10.27 -9.87 -3.67
C VAL A 201 9.15 -9.20 -4.46
N ASP A 202 7.99 -9.86 -4.58
CA ASP A 202 6.84 -9.30 -5.29
C ASP A 202 6.23 -8.11 -4.53
N VAL A 203 6.00 -8.26 -3.23
CA VAL A 203 5.52 -7.21 -2.33
C VAL A 203 6.19 -7.37 -0.97
N GLY A 204 6.76 -6.29 -0.43
CA GLY A 204 7.38 -6.34 0.89
C GLY A 204 7.63 -5.00 1.54
N VAL A 205 8.10 -5.06 2.78
CA VAL A 205 8.57 -3.92 3.57
C VAL A 205 10.02 -4.16 3.94
N LEU A 206 10.90 -3.23 3.57
CA LEU A 206 12.29 -3.21 3.99
C LEU A 206 12.44 -2.34 5.23
N ILE A 207 13.03 -2.88 6.29
CA ILE A 207 13.34 -2.16 7.51
C ILE A 207 14.85 -2.06 7.63
N VAL A 208 15.38 -0.84 7.54
CA VAL A 208 16.81 -0.56 7.67
C VAL A 208 17.13 -0.22 9.11
N ARG A 209 18.14 -0.89 9.68
CA ARG A 209 18.57 -0.70 11.07
C ARG A 209 19.98 -0.15 11.17
N GLU A 210 20.29 0.49 12.29
CA GLU A 210 21.66 0.85 12.64
C GLU A 210 22.55 -0.41 12.81
N ASP A 211 23.82 -0.30 12.45
CA ASP A 211 24.77 -1.40 12.53
C ASP A 211 25.01 -1.80 14.00
N GLY A 212 25.06 -3.11 14.28
CA GLY A 212 25.44 -3.64 15.61
C GLY A 212 24.34 -3.71 16.67
N GLU A 213 23.10 -3.30 16.36
CA GLU A 213 21.96 -3.48 17.26
C GLU A 213 20.93 -4.50 16.74
N GLU A 214 20.62 -5.51 17.56
CA GLU A 214 19.65 -6.57 17.25
C GLU A 214 18.23 -6.28 17.80
N ALA A 215 17.94 -5.04 18.20
CA ALA A 215 16.65 -4.71 18.79
C ALA A 215 15.48 -5.08 17.84
N VAL A 216 14.48 -5.78 18.39
CA VAL A 216 13.33 -6.27 17.62
C VAL A 216 12.36 -5.13 17.27
N LEU A 217 12.32 -4.09 18.12
CA LEU A 217 11.42 -2.94 17.99
C LEU A 217 12.12 -1.69 17.42
N PRO A 218 11.35 -0.71 16.90
CA PRO A 218 11.84 0.34 16.00
C PRO A 218 12.85 1.37 16.54
N ASN A 219 13.41 1.19 17.73
CA ASN A 219 14.24 2.23 18.36
C ASN A 219 15.53 2.51 17.57
N ASN A 220 15.96 1.56 16.74
CA ASN A 220 17.14 1.60 15.88
C ASN A 220 16.79 1.58 14.38
N VAL A 221 15.51 1.79 14.03
CA VAL A 221 15.08 1.80 12.64
C VAL A 221 15.38 3.17 12.03
N LEU A 222 16.25 3.15 11.02
CA LEU A 222 16.67 4.35 10.30
C LEU A 222 15.74 4.70 9.15
N ASP A 223 15.20 3.67 8.48
CA ASP A 223 14.39 3.82 7.28
C ASP A 223 13.42 2.64 7.14
N VAL A 224 12.24 2.91 6.57
CA VAL A 224 11.24 1.89 6.24
C VAL A 224 10.78 2.12 4.81
N SER A 225 11.06 1.15 3.95
CA SER A 225 10.76 1.25 2.52
C SER A 225 9.73 0.21 2.09
N VAL A 226 8.97 0.52 1.04
CA VAL A 226 8.09 -0.46 0.39
C VAL A 226 8.80 -1.03 -0.83
N ILE A 227 8.71 -2.35 -0.99
CA ILE A 227 9.23 -3.11 -2.13
C ILE A 227 8.04 -3.57 -2.97
N LEU A 228 8.08 -3.34 -4.28
CA LEU A 228 7.17 -3.94 -5.25
C LEU A 228 7.97 -4.43 -6.47
N GLU A 229 7.70 -5.65 -6.93
CA GLU A 229 8.37 -6.29 -8.07
C GLU A 229 9.91 -6.19 -8.01
N GLY A 230 10.47 -6.39 -6.81
CA GLY A 230 11.90 -6.29 -6.55
C GLY A 230 12.49 -4.87 -6.54
N HIS A 231 11.66 -3.83 -6.59
CA HIS A 231 12.09 -2.44 -6.58
C HIS A 231 11.68 -1.72 -5.31
N ILE A 232 12.58 -0.89 -4.77
CA ILE A 232 12.21 0.06 -3.72
C ILE A 232 11.40 1.20 -4.35
N VAL A 233 10.16 1.32 -3.92
CA VAL A 233 9.17 2.20 -4.53
C VAL A 233 8.83 3.42 -3.66
N LEU A 234 9.00 3.32 -2.34
CA LEU A 234 8.73 4.37 -1.36
C LEU A 234 9.74 4.26 -0.21
N ASN A 235 10.23 5.42 0.26
CA ASN A 235 11.00 5.63 1.48
C ASN A 235 10.37 6.79 2.25
#